data_AF-K1SW05-F1
#
_entry.id   AF-K1SW05-F1
#
_cell.length_a   1.000
_cell.length_b   1.000
_cell.length_c   1.000
_cell.angle_alpha   90.00
_cell.angle_beta   90.00
_cell.angle_gamma   90.00
#
_symmetry.space_group_name_H-M   'P 1'
#
loop_
_entity.id
_entity.type
_entity.pdbx_description
1 polymer ?
#
loop_
_entity_poly.entity_id
_entity_poly.type
_entity_poly.pdbx_seq_one_letter_code
_entity_poly.pdbx_strand_id
1 'polypeptide(L)'
;QDKCYEFLKSVCPEIPVHYEGAIRTKRVGYDVISEMYTDIENVIKTAKGTRGKKYFEKPFFLCEYCHAMGVGPGALEEYWDAFYSSDKLMGGCIWEWCDHAVYHGKDDKKYKYEYTYGGDHGEEMHDKNFCVDGLVFPDRTLHTGALEMKHAYRPVRSVVSGGNTLLLTNTYRFLSTDVLTVKWELCFDCEKVKDGVIDKVIAPSATAEVTLPLGRIPSDRLVTLNIFYEDKNGAEISREQHVLCDAPAAIETGDKKVLLTESDSGYSAEFDNGKIEFSRSTGEI
;
A
#
# COMPACT_ATOMS: atom_id res chain seq x y z
N GLN A 1 5.40 33.32 -15.51
CA GLN A 1 6.06 32.13 -14.92
C GLN A 1 7.57 32.32 -14.93
N ASP A 2 8.22 32.50 -16.09
CA ASP A 2 9.69 32.70 -16.14
C ASP A 2 10.20 33.90 -15.31
N LYS A 3 9.51 35.04 -15.34
CA LYS A 3 9.85 36.19 -14.47
C LYS A 3 9.72 35.88 -12.98
N CYS A 4 8.74 35.07 -12.59
CA CYS A 4 8.59 34.64 -11.20
C CYS A 4 9.71 33.69 -10.81
N TYR A 5 10.09 32.75 -11.69
CA TYR A 5 11.24 31.87 -11.49
C TYR A 5 12.54 32.66 -11.32
N GLU A 6 12.82 33.60 -12.22
CA GLU A 6 14.01 34.48 -12.14
C GLU A 6 14.06 35.25 -10.82
N PHE A 7 12.91 35.80 -10.38
CA PHE A 7 12.80 36.49 -9.11
C PHE A 7 13.03 35.56 -7.91
N LEU A 8 12.38 34.38 -7.89
CA LEU A 8 12.58 33.40 -6.81
C LEU A 8 14.06 32.99 -6.72
N LYS A 9 14.73 32.81 -7.86
CA LYS A 9 16.16 32.50 -7.90
C LYS A 9 17.07 33.66 -7.50
N SER A 10 16.64 34.91 -7.63
CA SER A 10 17.42 36.05 -7.16
C SER A 10 17.32 36.26 -5.64
N VAL A 11 16.20 35.88 -5.03
CA VAL A 11 15.98 36.07 -3.58
C VAL A 11 16.26 34.83 -2.73
N CYS A 12 16.16 33.63 -3.30
CA CYS A 12 16.32 32.35 -2.60
C CYS A 12 16.78 31.25 -3.59
N PRO A 13 18.02 31.31 -4.09
CA PRO A 13 18.53 30.38 -5.10
C PRO A 13 18.57 28.91 -4.62
N GLU A 14 18.67 28.68 -3.32
CA GLU A 14 18.83 27.37 -2.68
C GLU A 14 17.56 26.51 -2.71
N ILE A 15 16.38 27.11 -2.86
CA ILE A 15 15.11 26.38 -2.92
C ILE A 15 14.79 26.00 -4.38
N PRO A 16 14.59 24.71 -4.70
CA PRO A 16 14.13 24.28 -6.02
C PRO A 16 12.74 24.83 -6.35
N VAL A 17 12.54 25.29 -7.57
CA VAL A 17 11.25 25.73 -8.10
C VAL A 17 10.64 24.62 -8.94
N HIS A 18 9.41 24.29 -8.56
CA HIS A 18 8.55 23.33 -9.23
C HIS A 18 7.34 24.05 -9.85
N TYR A 19 6.96 23.62 -11.06
CA TYR A 19 5.69 23.98 -11.68
C TYR A 19 5.35 22.92 -12.74
N GLU A 20 4.36 22.08 -12.46
CA GLU A 20 3.94 20.98 -13.34
C GLU A 20 3.63 21.46 -14.76
N GLY A 21 2.93 22.59 -14.91
CA GLY A 21 2.49 23.06 -16.21
C GLY A 21 3.61 23.35 -17.22
N ALA A 22 4.86 23.47 -16.76
CA ALA A 22 6.03 23.56 -17.63
C ALA A 22 6.21 22.31 -18.52
N ILE A 23 5.69 21.13 -18.12
CA ILE A 23 5.83 19.88 -18.88
C ILE A 23 5.17 19.93 -20.27
N ARG A 24 4.15 20.78 -20.42
CA ARG A 24 3.42 21.05 -21.67
C ARG A 24 4.11 22.09 -22.56
N THR A 25 5.31 22.54 -22.18
CA THR A 25 6.06 23.59 -22.88
C THR A 25 7.44 23.10 -23.33
N LYS A 26 8.14 23.88 -24.15
CA LYS A 26 9.53 23.59 -24.54
C LYS A 26 10.51 23.58 -23.36
N ARG A 27 10.14 24.20 -22.22
CA ARG A 27 10.97 24.25 -21.01
C ARG A 27 10.97 22.93 -20.24
N VAL A 28 9.87 22.16 -20.31
CA VAL A 28 9.67 20.82 -19.69
C VAL A 28 9.64 20.83 -18.15
N GLY A 29 10.41 21.69 -17.49
CA GLY A 29 10.44 21.89 -16.05
C GLY A 29 11.34 23.07 -15.68
N TYR A 30 11.16 23.63 -14.48
CA TYR A 30 12.10 24.61 -13.93
C TYR A 30 13.32 23.89 -13.34
N ASP A 31 13.38 23.66 -12.04
CA ASP A 31 14.48 22.88 -11.45
C ASP A 31 14.15 21.38 -11.37
N VAL A 32 12.85 21.05 -11.40
CA VAL A 32 12.32 19.70 -11.30
C VAL A 32 11.38 19.46 -12.48
N ILE A 33 11.44 18.28 -13.09
CA ILE A 33 10.43 17.81 -14.04
C ILE A 33 9.30 17.20 -13.21
N SER A 34 8.07 17.63 -13.49
CA SER A 34 6.92 17.10 -12.79
C SER A 34 5.74 16.86 -13.68
N GLU A 35 5.00 15.83 -13.32
CA GLU A 35 3.73 15.42 -13.93
C GLU A 35 2.73 15.04 -12.84
N MET A 36 1.45 15.08 -13.18
CA MET A 36 0.37 14.50 -12.38
C MET A 36 -0.04 13.17 -13.00
N TYR A 37 -0.34 12.17 -12.17
CA TYR A 37 -0.97 10.89 -12.54
C TYR A 37 -0.27 10.13 -13.68
N THR A 38 1.06 10.19 -13.74
CA THR A 38 1.84 9.39 -14.71
C THR A 38 1.75 7.91 -14.36
N ASP A 39 1.37 7.07 -15.32
CA ASP A 39 1.31 5.62 -15.12
C ASP A 39 2.68 5.02 -14.73
N ILE A 40 2.61 3.89 -14.03
CA ILE A 40 3.79 3.20 -13.48
C ILE A 40 4.79 2.79 -14.57
N GLU A 41 4.32 2.40 -15.75
CA GLU A 41 5.21 2.02 -16.86
C GLU A 41 6.09 3.18 -17.29
N ASN A 42 5.52 4.38 -17.36
CA ASN A 42 6.22 5.60 -17.70
C ASN A 42 7.16 6.06 -16.58
N VAL A 43 6.83 5.84 -15.31
CA VAL A 43 7.78 6.05 -14.20
C VAL A 43 8.96 5.09 -14.34
N ILE A 44 8.73 3.80 -14.62
CA ILE A 44 9.79 2.82 -14.86
C ILE A 44 10.64 3.18 -16.09
N LYS A 45 10.04 3.65 -17.18
CA LYS A 45 10.77 4.15 -18.36
C LYS A 45 11.61 5.39 -18.02
N THR A 46 11.14 6.23 -17.09
CA THR A 46 11.91 7.36 -16.56
C THR A 46 13.12 6.87 -15.75
N ALA A 47 12.93 5.90 -14.85
CA ALA A 47 14.02 5.27 -14.10
C ALA A 47 15.11 4.69 -15.03
N LYS A 48 14.68 3.99 -16.09
CA LYS A 48 15.55 3.28 -17.05
C LYS A 48 16.19 4.17 -18.11
N GLY A 49 15.84 5.44 -18.24
CA GLY A 49 16.40 6.28 -19.29
C GLY A 49 15.76 6.11 -20.67
N THR A 50 14.58 5.49 -20.79
CA THR A 50 13.97 5.08 -22.07
C THR A 50 12.70 5.83 -22.47
N ARG A 51 12.11 6.65 -21.58
CA ARG A 51 10.90 7.46 -21.85
C ARG A 51 11.09 8.58 -22.89
N GLY A 52 12.28 9.18 -22.96
CA GLY A 52 12.63 10.23 -23.92
C GLY A 52 13.54 11.30 -23.32
N LYS A 53 14.44 11.87 -24.13
CA LYS A 53 15.56 12.74 -23.67
C LYS A 53 15.15 13.84 -22.67
N LYS A 54 14.00 14.49 -22.92
CA LYS A 54 13.51 15.58 -22.08
C LYS A 54 13.26 15.19 -20.61
N TYR A 55 13.03 13.90 -20.32
CA TYR A 55 12.75 13.40 -18.98
C TYR A 55 14.00 13.08 -18.15
N PHE A 56 15.21 13.28 -18.70
CA PHE A 56 16.46 12.87 -18.06
C PHE A 56 17.39 14.02 -17.70
N GLU A 57 17.00 15.26 -17.99
CA GLU A 57 17.83 16.43 -17.75
C GLU A 57 17.79 16.92 -16.30
N LYS A 58 16.75 16.54 -15.55
CA LYS A 58 16.46 17.01 -14.19
C LYS A 58 15.83 15.88 -13.36
N PRO A 59 15.81 15.99 -12.03
CA PRO A 59 15.04 15.09 -11.18
C PRO A 59 13.56 15.07 -11.58
N PHE A 60 12.93 13.91 -11.45
CA PHE A 60 11.53 13.68 -11.79
C PHE A 60 10.70 13.45 -10.52
N PHE A 61 9.60 14.18 -10.41
CA PHE A 61 8.73 14.21 -9.24
C PHE A 61 7.27 14.13 -9.68
N LEU A 62 6.45 13.36 -8.99
CA LEU A 62 5.01 13.36 -9.23
C LEU A 62 4.33 14.26 -8.22
N CYS A 63 3.99 15.50 -8.60
CA CYS A 63 3.29 16.40 -7.69
C CYS A 63 1.90 15.90 -7.30
N GLU A 64 1.33 15.01 -8.10
CA GLU A 64 0.14 14.21 -7.78
C GLU A 64 0.32 12.82 -8.37
N TYR A 65 0.13 11.77 -7.58
CA TYR A 65 0.06 10.39 -8.06
C TYR A 65 -0.92 9.58 -7.21
N CYS A 66 -1.29 8.37 -7.65
CA CYS A 66 -2.12 7.45 -6.87
C CYS A 66 -3.38 8.14 -6.31
N HIS A 67 -4.32 8.50 -7.18
CA HIS A 67 -5.57 9.14 -6.79
C HIS A 67 -6.36 8.24 -5.80
N ALA A 68 -6.69 8.76 -4.62
CA ALA A 68 -7.20 8.01 -3.47
C ALA A 68 -8.73 7.95 -3.36
N MET A 69 -9.46 8.56 -4.30
CA MET A 69 -10.92 8.54 -4.35
C MET A 69 -11.56 7.16 -4.20
N GLY A 70 -12.51 7.09 -3.26
CA GLY A 70 -13.26 5.89 -2.94
C GLY A 70 -12.38 4.81 -2.30
N VAL A 71 -12.16 3.71 -3.04
CA VAL A 71 -11.38 2.54 -2.57
C VAL A 71 -9.90 2.62 -2.96
N GLY A 72 -9.48 3.74 -3.52
CA GLY A 72 -8.08 3.98 -3.87
C GLY A 72 -7.20 4.29 -2.66
N PRO A 73 -5.89 4.52 -2.90
CA PRO A 73 -5.21 4.33 -4.18
C PRO A 73 -4.69 2.89 -4.38
N GLY A 74 -4.51 2.50 -5.64
CA GLY A 74 -3.84 1.25 -6.01
C GLY A 74 -2.36 1.44 -6.38
N ALA A 75 -1.63 0.33 -6.41
CA ALA A 75 -0.25 0.20 -6.92
C ALA A 75 0.84 1.03 -6.19
N LEU A 76 0.60 1.44 -4.94
CA LEU A 76 1.54 2.27 -4.18
C LEU A 76 2.92 1.60 -4.04
N GLU A 77 2.96 0.30 -3.81
CA GLU A 77 4.20 -0.46 -3.64
C GLU A 77 5.05 -0.44 -4.91
N GLU A 78 4.43 -0.61 -6.08
CA GLU A 78 5.09 -0.62 -7.38
C GLU A 78 5.69 0.75 -7.72
N TYR A 79 5.00 1.85 -7.39
CA TYR A 79 5.58 3.19 -7.52
C TYR A 79 6.81 3.36 -6.63
N TRP A 80 6.76 2.87 -5.39
CA TRP A 80 7.90 2.97 -4.48
C TRP A 80 9.07 2.09 -4.89
N ASP A 81 8.83 0.90 -5.43
CA ASP A 81 9.87 0.08 -6.06
C ASP A 81 10.54 0.82 -7.23
N ALA A 82 9.75 1.48 -8.07
CA ALA A 82 10.28 2.31 -9.15
C ALA A 82 11.07 3.51 -8.60
N PHE A 83 10.56 4.22 -7.59
CA PHE A 83 11.26 5.35 -6.97
C PHE A 83 12.60 4.94 -6.36
N TYR A 84 12.66 3.79 -5.69
CA TYR A 84 13.92 3.27 -5.15
C TYR A 84 14.89 2.75 -6.21
N SER A 85 14.42 2.46 -7.43
CA SER A 85 15.28 1.94 -8.49
C SER A 85 16.16 3.00 -9.19
N SER A 86 16.02 4.30 -8.86
CA SER A 86 16.76 5.36 -9.54
C SER A 86 16.86 6.64 -8.72
N ASP A 87 18.08 7.18 -8.56
CA ASP A 87 18.33 8.48 -7.91
C ASP A 87 17.69 9.68 -8.64
N LYS A 88 17.20 9.48 -9.86
CA LYS A 88 16.48 10.51 -10.62
C LYS A 88 15.05 10.70 -10.15
N LEU A 89 14.47 9.67 -9.53
CA LEU A 89 13.07 9.67 -9.11
C LEU A 89 12.99 10.15 -7.65
N MET A 90 12.29 11.26 -7.44
CA MET A 90 12.16 11.88 -6.12
C MET A 90 10.95 11.40 -5.33
N GLY A 91 10.14 10.51 -5.90
CA GLY A 91 8.85 10.12 -5.35
C GLY A 91 7.70 11.01 -5.84
N GLY A 92 6.66 11.13 -5.02
CA GLY A 92 5.49 11.93 -5.33
C GLY A 92 4.59 12.21 -4.13
N CYS A 93 3.55 13.01 -4.36
CA CYS A 93 2.50 13.30 -3.39
C CYS A 93 1.21 12.56 -3.77
N ILE A 94 0.72 11.70 -2.86
CA ILE A 94 -0.57 11.03 -3.05
C ILE A 94 -1.67 12.09 -3.08
N TRP A 95 -2.59 11.98 -4.05
CA TRP A 95 -3.76 12.85 -4.11
C TRP A 95 -4.99 12.14 -3.53
N GLU A 96 -5.55 12.56 -2.39
CA GLU A 96 -5.07 13.57 -1.46
C GLU A 96 -5.23 13.13 -0.01
N TRP A 97 -5.05 14.04 0.95
CA TRP A 97 -5.03 13.66 2.37
C TRP A 97 -6.43 13.31 2.89
N CYS A 98 -7.41 14.20 2.75
CA CYS A 98 -8.68 14.13 3.48
C CYS A 98 -9.86 14.40 2.55
N ASP A 99 -10.93 13.62 2.70
CA ASP A 99 -12.18 13.89 1.99
C ASP A 99 -12.74 15.27 2.35
N HIS A 100 -13.16 16.01 1.33
CA HIS A 100 -13.81 17.32 1.48
C HIS A 100 -15.34 17.18 1.47
N ALA A 101 -15.89 16.60 2.55
CA ALA A 101 -17.33 16.53 2.76
C ALA A 101 -17.81 17.47 3.89
N VAL A 102 -19.02 18.00 3.74
CA VAL A 102 -19.67 18.85 4.76
C VAL A 102 -20.36 17.97 5.79
N TYR A 103 -20.05 18.20 7.07
CA TYR A 103 -20.67 17.51 8.19
C TYR A 103 -21.92 18.26 8.69
N HIS A 104 -23.05 17.57 8.85
CA HIS A 104 -24.32 18.14 9.34
C HIS A 104 -24.70 17.74 10.76
N GLY A 105 -23.97 16.84 11.41
CA GLY A 105 -24.37 16.34 12.73
C GLY A 105 -25.47 15.28 12.65
N LYS A 106 -25.50 14.37 13.63
CA LYS A 106 -26.44 13.22 13.65
C LYS A 106 -27.90 13.62 13.77
N ASP A 107 -28.16 14.79 14.39
CA ASP A 107 -29.51 15.26 14.71
C ASP A 107 -30.07 16.22 13.65
N ASP A 108 -29.28 16.61 12.64
CA ASP A 108 -29.77 17.47 11.56
C ASP A 108 -30.61 16.66 10.57
N LYS A 109 -31.93 16.78 10.70
CA LYS A 109 -32.92 16.13 9.84
C LYS A 109 -33.10 16.82 8.48
N LYS A 110 -32.43 17.96 8.25
CA LYS A 110 -32.48 18.66 6.96
C LYS A 110 -31.81 17.86 5.86
N TYR A 111 -30.75 17.13 6.19
CA TYR A 111 -29.97 16.33 5.25
C TYR A 111 -30.15 14.84 5.51
N LYS A 112 -30.19 14.04 4.44
CA LYS A 112 -30.36 12.57 4.55
C LYS A 112 -29.12 11.88 5.12
N TYR A 113 -27.94 12.46 4.89
CA TYR A 113 -26.64 11.89 5.27
C TYR A 113 -25.88 12.88 6.15
N GLU A 114 -25.08 12.35 7.09
CA GLU A 114 -24.24 13.15 8.00
C GLU A 114 -23.11 13.87 7.26
N TYR A 115 -22.58 13.25 6.21
CA TYR A 115 -21.58 13.82 5.32
C TYR A 115 -22.18 14.00 3.94
N THR A 116 -22.08 15.20 3.39
CA THR A 116 -22.59 15.53 2.07
C THR A 116 -21.55 16.22 1.21
N TYR A 117 -21.73 16.19 -0.10
CA TYR A 117 -20.81 16.81 -1.08
C TYR A 117 -21.62 17.48 -2.19
N GLY A 118 -20.95 17.90 -3.27
CA GLY A 118 -21.58 18.70 -4.32
C GLY A 118 -22.88 18.10 -4.86
N GLY A 119 -23.95 18.89 -4.85
CA GLY A 119 -25.30 18.50 -5.29
C GLY A 119 -26.26 18.21 -4.15
N ASP A 120 -25.77 17.90 -2.95
CA ASP A 120 -26.62 17.65 -1.78
C ASP A 120 -27.19 18.93 -1.16
N HIS A 121 -26.65 20.11 -1.50
CA HIS A 121 -27.13 21.40 -0.99
C HIS A 121 -27.91 22.21 -2.03
N GLY A 122 -28.28 21.58 -3.15
CA GLY A 122 -29.10 22.18 -4.20
C GLY A 122 -28.33 23.06 -5.18
N GLU A 123 -27.01 22.91 -5.28
CA GLU A 123 -26.21 23.57 -6.30
C GLU A 123 -26.60 23.11 -7.70
N GLU A 124 -26.79 24.05 -8.63
CA GLU A 124 -27.10 23.73 -10.03
C GLU A 124 -25.90 23.13 -10.79
N MET A 125 -24.67 23.53 -10.42
CA MET A 125 -23.43 23.05 -11.01
C MET A 125 -22.53 22.46 -9.92
N HIS A 126 -22.19 21.18 -10.05
CA HIS A 126 -21.36 20.45 -9.10
C HIS A 126 -20.70 19.24 -9.75
N ASP A 127 -19.50 18.87 -9.27
CA ASP A 127 -18.76 17.67 -9.71
C ASP A 127 -18.98 16.47 -8.77
N LYS A 128 -20.11 16.47 -8.04
CA LYS A 128 -20.54 15.39 -7.15
C LYS A 128 -19.45 15.04 -6.12
N ASN A 129 -19.08 13.76 -6.03
CA ASN A 129 -18.13 13.23 -5.06
C ASN A 129 -16.66 13.38 -5.50
N PHE A 130 -16.35 14.14 -6.56
CA PHE A 130 -14.96 14.36 -6.99
C PHE A 130 -14.10 15.10 -5.95
N CYS A 131 -14.71 15.62 -4.89
CA CYS A 131 -14.04 16.20 -3.72
C CYS A 131 -13.86 15.20 -2.55
N VAL A 132 -14.19 13.93 -2.76
CA VAL A 132 -14.12 12.85 -1.76
C VAL A 132 -13.02 11.87 -2.20
N ASP A 133 -11.80 12.39 -2.17
CA ASP A 133 -10.58 11.84 -2.77
C ASP A 133 -9.43 11.68 -1.77
N GLY A 134 -9.75 11.55 -0.49
CA GLY A 134 -8.79 11.45 0.60
C GLY A 134 -8.31 10.04 0.94
N LEU A 135 -7.15 9.99 1.60
CA LEU A 135 -6.66 8.83 2.36
C LEU A 135 -7.35 8.67 3.72
N VAL A 136 -8.05 9.71 4.19
CA VAL A 136 -8.81 9.70 5.44
C VAL A 136 -10.19 10.30 5.25
N PHE A 137 -11.13 9.81 6.04
CA PHE A 137 -12.47 10.35 6.16
C PHE A 137 -12.42 11.80 6.69
N PRO A 138 -13.51 12.59 6.59
CA PRO A 138 -13.53 13.96 7.11
C PRO A 138 -13.23 14.06 8.62
N ASP A 139 -13.43 13.01 9.40
CA ASP A 139 -13.09 12.95 10.83
C ASP A 139 -11.65 12.47 11.11
N ARG A 140 -10.84 12.27 10.06
CA ARG A 140 -9.45 11.77 10.06
C ARG A 140 -9.31 10.28 10.38
N THR A 141 -10.42 9.53 10.42
CA THR A 141 -10.36 8.07 10.43
C THR A 141 -9.72 7.57 9.13
N LEU A 142 -8.78 6.63 9.21
CA LEU A 142 -8.04 6.13 8.06
C LEU A 142 -8.92 5.37 7.07
N HIS A 143 -8.75 5.63 5.76
CA HIS A 143 -9.22 4.72 4.71
C HIS A 143 -8.29 3.52 4.59
N THR A 144 -8.75 2.48 3.88
CA THR A 144 -7.89 1.34 3.51
C THR A 144 -6.67 1.79 2.71
N GLY A 145 -6.81 2.82 1.86
CA GLY A 145 -5.70 3.42 1.12
C GLY A 145 -4.58 3.98 2.00
N ALA A 146 -4.91 4.52 3.19
CA ALA A 146 -3.89 4.97 4.14
C ALA A 146 -3.11 3.82 4.77
N LEU A 147 -3.73 2.64 4.91
CA LEU A 147 -3.04 1.43 5.38
C LEU A 147 -2.04 0.92 4.33
N GLU A 148 -2.39 1.00 3.04
CA GLU A 148 -1.45 0.71 1.94
C GLU A 148 -0.31 1.72 1.88
N MET A 149 -0.58 3.01 2.08
CA MET A 149 0.47 4.04 2.22
C MET A 149 1.41 3.72 3.38
N LYS A 150 0.87 3.34 4.55
CA LYS A 150 1.64 2.93 5.73
C LYS A 150 2.57 1.75 5.41
N HIS A 151 2.12 0.80 4.60
CA HIS A 151 2.95 -0.32 4.16
C HIS A 151 4.03 0.10 3.15
N ALA A 152 3.68 0.87 2.12
CA ALA A 152 4.63 1.31 1.09
C ALA A 152 5.79 2.15 1.67
N TYR A 153 5.49 2.96 2.69
CA TYR A 153 6.42 3.89 3.34
C TYR A 153 7.22 3.26 4.48
N ARG A 154 7.13 1.93 4.66
CA ARG A 154 7.78 1.22 5.77
C ARG A 154 9.28 1.56 5.89
N PRO A 155 9.80 1.69 7.12
CA PRO A 155 11.13 2.24 7.37
C PRO A 155 12.26 1.24 7.07
N VAL A 156 11.92 -0.03 6.96
CA VAL A 156 12.81 -1.12 6.58
C VAL A 156 12.06 -1.99 5.58
N ARG A 157 12.73 -2.41 4.51
CA ARG A 157 12.22 -3.41 3.56
C ARG A 157 12.96 -4.71 3.78
N SER A 158 12.22 -5.82 3.93
CA SER A 158 12.82 -7.12 4.17
C SER A 158 12.63 -8.08 2.99
N VAL A 159 13.62 -8.93 2.77
CA VAL A 159 13.61 -9.98 1.73
C VAL A 159 14.17 -11.26 2.33
N VAL A 160 13.50 -12.39 2.12
CA VAL A 160 14.04 -13.71 2.47
C VAL A 160 15.12 -14.07 1.44
N SER A 161 16.36 -14.17 1.91
CA SER A 161 17.52 -14.48 1.04
C SER A 161 17.88 -15.97 1.03
N GLY A 162 17.16 -16.80 1.79
CA GLY A 162 17.29 -18.25 1.82
C GLY A 162 17.38 -18.81 3.24
N GLY A 163 16.79 -20.00 3.45
CA GLY A 163 16.76 -20.66 4.75
C GLY A 163 16.12 -19.77 5.81
N ASN A 164 16.91 -19.41 6.82
CA ASN A 164 16.46 -18.58 7.96
C ASN A 164 17.03 -17.15 7.90
N THR A 165 17.47 -16.70 6.73
CA THR A 165 18.18 -15.43 6.57
C THR A 165 17.31 -14.37 5.88
N LEU A 166 17.27 -13.18 6.49
CA LEU A 166 16.66 -11.98 5.95
C LEU A 166 17.72 -10.97 5.52
N LEU A 167 17.48 -10.32 4.38
CA LEU A 167 18.11 -9.05 4.02
C LEU A 167 17.17 -7.92 4.44
N LEU A 168 17.67 -7.00 5.26
CA LEU A 168 16.94 -5.85 5.75
C LEU A 168 17.58 -4.58 5.22
N THR A 169 16.82 -3.78 4.47
CA THR A 169 17.28 -2.50 3.91
C THR A 169 16.62 -1.34 4.65
N ASN A 170 17.42 -0.51 5.32
CA ASN A 170 16.96 0.72 5.96
C ASN A 170 16.62 1.77 4.91
N THR A 171 15.37 2.24 4.88
CA THR A 171 14.92 3.24 3.91
C THR A 171 15.14 4.69 4.37
N TYR A 172 15.48 4.92 5.65
CA TYR A 172 15.85 6.25 6.13
C TYR A 172 17.15 6.74 5.49
N ARG A 173 17.18 8.04 5.17
CA ARG A 173 18.37 8.71 4.60
C ARG A 173 19.35 9.26 5.63
N PHE A 174 18.90 9.48 6.87
CA PHE A 174 19.71 10.11 7.92
C PHE A 174 19.68 9.36 9.26
N LEU A 175 18.67 8.53 9.49
CA LEU A 175 18.49 7.79 10.75
C LEU A 175 18.93 6.34 10.58
N SER A 176 19.55 5.79 11.63
CA SER A 176 19.77 4.35 11.73
C SER A 176 18.50 3.67 12.25
N THR A 177 18.44 2.35 12.23
CA THR A 177 17.27 1.61 12.77
C THR A 177 17.21 1.55 14.29
N ASP A 178 18.16 2.16 15.02
CA ASP A 178 18.12 2.32 16.49
C ASP A 178 16.95 3.17 17.00
N VAL A 179 16.23 3.82 16.09
CA VAL A 179 14.97 4.52 16.37
C VAL A 179 13.75 3.60 16.37
N LEU A 180 13.91 2.34 15.99
CA LEU A 180 12.84 1.36 15.82
C LEU A 180 13.01 0.16 16.77
N THR A 181 11.90 -0.50 17.06
CA THR A 181 11.89 -1.89 17.51
C THR A 181 11.40 -2.77 16.36
N VAL A 182 12.24 -3.71 15.90
CA VAL A 182 11.88 -4.65 14.82
C VAL A 182 11.62 -6.03 15.41
N LYS A 183 10.37 -6.49 15.33
CA LYS A 183 9.94 -7.80 15.83
C LYS A 183 9.67 -8.74 14.67
N TRP A 184 9.76 -10.04 14.93
CA TRP A 184 9.38 -11.07 13.99
C TRP A 184 8.51 -12.13 14.66
N GLU A 185 7.65 -12.77 13.87
CA GLU A 185 6.74 -13.81 14.29
C GLU A 185 6.69 -14.91 13.23
N LEU A 186 6.96 -16.15 13.63
CA LEU A 186 6.84 -17.34 12.80
C LEU A 186 5.50 -18.00 13.09
N CYS A 187 4.71 -18.22 12.03
CA CYS A 187 3.40 -18.86 12.13
C CYS A 187 3.35 -20.14 11.29
N PHE A 188 2.71 -21.18 11.83
CA PHE A 188 2.33 -22.39 11.13
C PHE A 188 0.81 -22.43 11.00
N ASP A 189 0.28 -22.50 9.78
CA ASP A 189 -1.17 -22.44 9.51
C ASP A 189 -1.86 -21.28 10.23
N CYS A 190 -1.27 -20.09 10.11
CA CYS A 190 -1.70 -18.84 10.75
C CYS A 190 -1.60 -18.80 12.29
N GLU A 191 -1.12 -19.87 12.95
CA GLU A 191 -0.91 -19.92 14.39
C GLU A 191 0.53 -19.57 14.76
N LYS A 192 0.71 -18.62 15.69
CA LYS A 192 2.03 -18.21 16.18
C LYS A 192 2.73 -19.36 16.89
N VAL A 193 3.92 -19.74 16.42
CA VAL A 193 4.75 -20.79 17.05
C VAL A 193 6.03 -20.26 17.66
N LYS A 194 6.52 -19.12 17.18
CA LYS A 194 7.76 -18.50 17.68
C LYS A 194 7.79 -17.01 17.37
N ASP A 195 8.45 -16.22 18.20
CA ASP A 195 8.68 -14.80 17.96
C ASP A 195 10.04 -14.33 18.52
N GLY A 196 10.41 -13.10 18.20
CA GLY A 196 11.58 -12.45 18.76
C GLY A 196 11.78 -11.03 18.26
N VAL A 197 12.92 -10.44 18.65
CA VAL A 197 13.34 -9.09 18.25
C VAL A 197 14.62 -9.20 17.41
N ILE A 198 14.75 -8.37 16.38
CA ILE A 198 15.96 -8.24 15.57
C ILE A 198 16.87 -7.22 16.23
N ASP A 199 17.90 -7.68 16.95
CA ASP A 199 18.92 -6.84 17.57
C ASP A 199 20.05 -6.50 16.59
N LYS A 200 19.69 -5.77 15.52
CA LYS A 200 20.64 -5.30 14.50
C LYS A 200 20.35 -3.85 14.14
N VAL A 201 21.28 -2.97 14.49
CA VAL A 201 21.26 -1.58 14.03
C VAL A 201 21.81 -1.53 12.60
N ILE A 202 21.04 -0.90 11.71
CA ILE A 202 21.34 -0.73 10.28
C ILE A 202 21.51 0.76 10.02
N ALA A 203 22.68 1.13 9.46
CA ALA A 203 22.99 2.52 9.11
C ALA A 203 21.99 3.08 8.07
N PRO A 204 21.86 4.41 7.93
CA PRO A 204 21.00 5.01 6.93
C PRO A 204 21.31 4.47 5.52
N SER A 205 20.26 4.15 4.76
CA SER A 205 20.33 3.60 3.39
C SER A 205 21.12 2.30 3.24
N ALA A 206 21.51 1.64 4.33
CA ALA A 206 22.30 0.40 4.27
C ALA A 206 21.40 -0.85 4.30
N THR A 207 21.96 -1.95 3.80
CA THR A 207 21.37 -3.29 3.91
C THR A 207 22.20 -4.14 4.87
N ALA A 208 21.52 -4.92 5.71
CA ALA A 208 22.15 -5.89 6.59
C ALA A 208 21.52 -7.26 6.43
N GLU A 209 22.35 -8.29 6.53
CA GLU A 209 21.90 -9.67 6.62
C GLU A 209 21.68 -10.05 8.09
N VAL A 210 20.56 -10.73 8.37
CA VAL A 210 20.19 -11.22 9.70
C VAL A 210 19.70 -12.67 9.59
N THR A 211 20.36 -13.57 10.31
CA THR A 211 19.88 -14.95 10.48
C THR A 211 18.98 -15.05 11.70
N LEU A 212 17.73 -15.45 11.49
CA LEU A 212 16.76 -15.64 12.56
C LEU A 212 16.82 -17.07 13.11
N PRO A 213 16.57 -17.29 14.41
CA PRO A 213 16.57 -18.62 15.00
C PRO A 213 15.25 -19.36 14.71
N LEU A 214 14.82 -19.47 13.44
CA LEU A 214 13.53 -20.06 13.07
C LEU A 214 13.46 -21.58 13.29
N GLY A 215 14.61 -22.26 13.30
CA GLY A 215 14.69 -23.71 13.35
C GLY A 215 14.45 -24.35 11.98
N ARG A 216 13.91 -25.58 11.98
CA ARG A 216 13.55 -26.27 10.73
C ARG A 216 12.19 -25.77 10.26
N ILE A 217 12.12 -25.29 9.03
CA ILE A 217 10.88 -24.91 8.36
C ILE A 217 10.19 -26.18 7.82
N PRO A 218 8.95 -26.50 8.27
CA PRO A 218 8.16 -27.58 7.70
C PRO A 218 7.86 -27.34 6.21
N SER A 219 7.66 -28.41 5.45
CA SER A 219 7.40 -28.36 4.00
C SER A 219 6.01 -28.85 3.61
N ASP A 220 5.18 -29.15 4.62
CA ASP A 220 3.90 -29.85 4.52
C ASP A 220 2.73 -29.00 5.04
N ARG A 221 2.96 -27.71 5.29
CA ARG A 221 1.95 -26.76 5.75
C ARG A 221 2.28 -25.32 5.38
N LEU A 222 1.35 -24.40 5.59
CA LEU A 222 1.60 -22.97 5.42
C LEU A 222 2.55 -22.49 6.53
N VAL A 223 3.67 -21.89 6.13
CA VAL A 223 4.62 -21.27 7.05
C VAL A 223 4.84 -19.82 6.64
N THR A 224 4.58 -18.90 7.56
CA THR A 224 4.74 -17.47 7.32
C THR A 224 5.64 -16.83 8.36
N LEU A 225 6.35 -15.79 7.94
CA LEU A 225 7.21 -14.97 8.79
C LEU A 225 6.72 -13.52 8.70
N ASN A 226 6.11 -13.05 9.78
CA ASN A 226 5.65 -11.67 9.90
C ASN A 226 6.76 -10.82 10.53
N ILE A 227 6.95 -9.61 10.01
CA ILE A 227 7.88 -8.62 10.55
C ILE A 227 7.08 -7.40 10.95
N PHE A 228 7.31 -6.89 12.15
CA PHE A 228 6.64 -5.73 12.71
C PHE A 228 7.65 -4.63 13.02
N TYR A 229 7.30 -3.40 12.66
CA TYR A 229 8.09 -2.21 12.90
C TYR A 229 7.35 -1.32 13.89
N GLU A 230 7.94 -1.10 15.05
CA GLU A 230 7.37 -0.23 16.10
C GLU A 230 8.30 0.95 16.39
N ASP A 231 7.72 2.06 16.83
CA ASP A 231 8.49 3.16 17.41
C ASP A 231 9.02 2.79 18.81
N LYS A 232 9.77 3.71 19.43
CA LYS A 232 10.30 3.51 20.79
C LYS A 232 9.23 3.41 21.89
N ASN A 233 8.00 3.80 21.59
CA ASN A 233 6.87 3.74 22.53
C ASN A 233 6.00 2.48 22.30
N GLY A 234 6.35 1.63 21.34
CA GLY A 234 5.61 0.43 20.98
C GLY A 234 4.43 0.67 20.03
N ALA A 235 4.32 1.86 19.41
CA ALA A 235 3.31 2.12 18.40
C ALA A 235 3.72 1.50 17.06
N GLU A 236 2.81 0.75 16.42
CA GLU A 236 3.06 0.11 15.13
C GLU A 236 3.22 1.15 14.00
N ILE A 237 4.41 1.22 13.43
CA ILE A 237 4.75 2.04 12.24
C ILE A 237 4.35 1.32 10.97
N SER A 238 4.62 0.01 10.85
CA SER A 238 4.24 -0.81 9.70
C SER A 238 4.49 -2.30 9.98
N ARG A 239 4.08 -3.17 9.06
CA ARG A 239 4.36 -4.61 9.10
C ARG A 239 4.44 -5.19 7.69
N GLU A 240 5.11 -6.33 7.55
CA GLU A 240 5.19 -7.11 6.32
C GLU A 240 5.20 -8.61 6.62
N GLN A 241 4.95 -9.44 5.61
CA GLN A 241 4.86 -10.90 5.75
C GLN A 241 5.57 -11.58 4.59
N HIS A 242 6.31 -12.64 4.92
CA HIS A 242 6.91 -13.56 3.95
C HIS A 242 6.27 -14.92 4.05
N VAL A 243 6.03 -15.55 2.91
CA VAL A 243 5.64 -16.96 2.85
C VAL A 243 6.91 -17.79 2.72
N LEU A 244 7.23 -18.58 3.74
CA LEU A 244 8.41 -19.46 3.75
C LEU A 244 8.10 -20.84 3.18
N CYS A 245 6.85 -21.28 3.33
CA CYS A 245 6.32 -22.48 2.68
C CYS A 245 4.84 -22.26 2.41
N ASP A 246 4.41 -22.55 1.18
CA ASP A 246 3.00 -22.59 0.80
C ASP A 246 2.67 -24.03 0.41
N ALA A 247 2.25 -24.81 1.39
CA ALA A 247 1.80 -26.17 1.19
C ALA A 247 0.33 -26.28 1.61
N PRO A 248 -0.50 -27.00 0.83
CA PRO A 248 -1.89 -27.18 1.16
C PRO A 248 -2.00 -27.90 2.51
N ALA A 249 -3.00 -27.52 3.29
CA ALA A 249 -3.34 -28.27 4.49
C ALA A 249 -3.56 -29.75 4.14
N ALA A 250 -3.09 -30.63 5.01
CA ALA A 250 -3.38 -32.05 4.88
C ALA A 250 -4.90 -32.25 4.86
N ILE A 251 -5.40 -32.90 3.81
CA ILE A 251 -6.83 -33.21 3.71
C ILE A 251 -7.07 -34.49 4.51
N GLU A 252 -7.86 -34.37 5.57
CA GLU A 252 -8.43 -35.54 6.25
C GLU A 252 -9.70 -35.97 5.52
N THR A 253 -9.73 -37.23 5.07
CA THR A 253 -10.93 -37.83 4.48
C THR A 253 -11.65 -38.66 5.53
N GLY A 254 -12.95 -38.43 5.69
CA GLY A 254 -13.80 -39.31 6.50
C GLY A 254 -14.02 -40.67 5.82
N ASP A 255 -14.28 -41.70 6.62
CA ASP A 255 -14.52 -43.06 6.14
C ASP A 255 -15.99 -43.33 5.80
N LYS A 256 -16.92 -42.43 6.18
CA LYS A 256 -18.35 -42.61 5.92
C LYS A 256 -18.65 -42.46 4.44
N LYS A 257 -19.36 -43.44 3.91
CA LYS A 257 -19.97 -43.34 2.58
C LYS A 257 -21.00 -42.22 2.59
N VAL A 258 -20.88 -41.30 1.65
CA VAL A 258 -21.86 -40.24 1.41
C VAL A 258 -23.21 -40.89 1.09
N LEU A 259 -24.26 -40.50 1.82
CA LEU A 259 -25.63 -40.92 1.53
C LEU A 259 -26.27 -39.89 0.60
N LEU A 260 -26.60 -40.32 -0.61
CA LEU A 260 -27.28 -39.50 -1.61
C LEU A 260 -28.79 -39.82 -1.59
N THR A 261 -29.60 -38.78 -1.44
CA THR A 261 -31.07 -38.86 -1.49
C THR A 261 -31.60 -37.93 -2.58
N GLU A 262 -32.52 -38.41 -3.41
CA GLU A 262 -33.22 -37.61 -4.43
C GLU A 262 -34.68 -37.41 -4.01
N SER A 263 -35.20 -36.20 -4.23
CA SER A 263 -36.61 -35.85 -4.07
C SER A 263 -37.10 -34.98 -5.23
N ASP A 264 -38.40 -34.68 -5.26
CA ASP A 264 -38.99 -33.77 -6.25
C ASP A 264 -38.41 -32.34 -6.15
N SER A 265 -38.01 -31.93 -4.95
CA SER A 265 -37.46 -30.59 -4.68
C SER A 265 -35.96 -30.47 -4.93
N GLY A 266 -35.21 -31.59 -4.95
CA GLY A 266 -33.75 -31.51 -4.98
C GLY A 266 -32.99 -32.80 -4.73
N TYR A 267 -31.69 -32.64 -4.54
CA TYR A 267 -30.77 -33.71 -4.13
C TYR A 267 -30.15 -33.37 -2.77
N SER A 268 -29.86 -34.37 -1.97
CA SER A 268 -29.19 -34.23 -0.68
C SER A 268 -28.01 -35.19 -0.59
N ALA A 269 -26.85 -34.68 -0.16
CA ALA A 269 -25.67 -35.47 0.15
C ALA A 269 -25.35 -35.34 1.66
N GLU A 270 -25.50 -36.42 2.41
CA GLU A 270 -25.15 -36.48 3.83
C GLU A 270 -23.81 -37.17 4.06
N PHE A 271 -22.96 -36.58 4.89
CA PHE A 271 -21.61 -37.05 5.21
C PHE A 271 -21.35 -36.96 6.73
N ASP A 272 -20.11 -37.09 7.19
CA ASP A 272 -19.80 -37.23 8.64
C ASP A 272 -20.13 -35.98 9.46
N ASN A 273 -19.84 -34.80 8.90
CA ASN A 273 -19.93 -33.52 9.59
C ASN A 273 -21.01 -32.59 9.01
N GLY A 274 -21.91 -33.09 8.17
CA GLY A 274 -22.97 -32.25 7.61
C GLY A 274 -23.77 -32.87 6.47
N LYS A 275 -24.53 -31.99 5.82
CA LYS A 275 -25.40 -32.27 4.69
C LYS A 275 -25.31 -31.09 3.73
N ILE A 276 -25.28 -31.37 2.43
CA ILE A 276 -25.42 -30.37 1.37
C ILE A 276 -26.70 -30.70 0.61
N GLU A 277 -27.54 -29.70 0.37
CA GLU A 277 -28.75 -29.82 -0.42
C GLU A 277 -28.57 -29.08 -1.75
N PHE A 278 -29.27 -29.52 -2.78
CA PHE A 278 -29.25 -28.89 -4.10
C PHE A 278 -30.68 -28.72 -4.59
N SER A 279 -31.06 -27.48 -4.90
CA SER A 279 -32.35 -27.15 -5.49
C SER A 279 -32.45 -27.67 -6.91
N ARG A 280 -33.50 -28.44 -7.23
CA ARG A 280 -33.73 -28.93 -8.60
C ARG A 280 -34.19 -27.82 -9.55
N SER A 281 -34.84 -26.78 -9.02
CA SER A 281 -35.43 -25.71 -9.82
C SER A 281 -34.43 -24.59 -10.12
N THR A 282 -33.52 -24.29 -9.19
CA THR A 282 -32.55 -23.19 -9.32
C THR A 282 -31.13 -23.68 -9.58
N GLY A 283 -30.80 -24.93 -9.23
CA GLY A 283 -29.43 -25.46 -9.31
C GLY A 283 -28.50 -24.94 -8.21
N GLU A 284 -29.04 -24.23 -7.23
CA GLU A 284 -28.29 -23.69 -6.08
C GLU A 284 -28.09 -24.76 -5.00
N ILE A 285 -27.04 -24.57 -4.20
CA ILE A 285 -26.83 -25.25 -2.92
C ILE A 285 -27.63 -24.54 -1.83
#